data_AF-E4RU43-F1
#
_entry.id   AF-E4RU43-F1
#
_cell.length_a   1.000
_cell.length_b   1.000
_cell.length_c   1.000
_cell.angle_alpha   90.00
_cell.angle_beta   90.00
_cell.angle_gamma   90.00
#
_symmetry.space_group_name_H-M   'P 1'
#
loop_
_entity.id
_entity.type
_entity.pdbx_description
1 polymer ?
#
loop_
_entity_poly.entity_id
_entity_poly.type
_entity_poly.pdbx_seq_one_letter_code
_entity_poly.pdbx_strand_id
1 'polypeptide(L)'
;MALAIFLTGVPLIYYLRDGLGVAPGNTMFSIGLIFFPFALTIPFKNFRFFDLPNKVTFPYLTFFLIYLFAYFFLKDRYYLTVSFYTEILTYIIIVFVAFSTVFMRNEAINRRFIYLCILLSTLSAISLMYYVSQNPLYVIGQRAAFGYGGEVGVGNPHINSKVAYFGIILGVLSLKYYRQIKLGLIFPVILIILNIAILFLTQTMLAFLATFGFTVMFLVFNLSFSNAVSTFRLFFTKWYIVVLVLAGFMTLSYQINKNARLLNPAFNYFNTRFEGIKKSLTESSESKKIKVKETGDDSANTRIQHVEGVMERLEKSFDKGNYHYILFGQGYKFMYVDIPHLEMIDSFGLIGFTIFTILFLRLILMSVREMRDPESIGTEFLAYAMIYFFIANFTSGQMLDYTRFASFYIFCRFLKK
;
A
#
# COMPACT_ATOMS: atom_id res chain seq x y z
N MET A 1 -16.19 5.43 -9.53
CA MET A 1 -16.66 4.82 -8.26
C MET A 1 -15.94 3.51 -7.97
N ALA A 2 -16.06 2.48 -8.84
CA ALA A 2 -15.42 1.17 -8.61
C ALA A 2 -13.91 1.23 -8.29
N LEU A 3 -13.11 1.95 -9.11
CA LEU A 3 -11.68 2.14 -8.84
C LEU A 3 -11.39 2.83 -7.49
N ALA A 4 -12.19 3.82 -7.12
CA ALA A 4 -12.01 4.55 -5.87
C ALA A 4 -12.31 3.64 -4.66
N ILE A 5 -13.38 2.85 -4.72
CA ILE A 5 -13.72 1.88 -3.67
C ILE A 5 -12.61 0.83 -3.53
N PHE A 6 -12.11 0.31 -4.64
CA PHE A 6 -11.03 -0.67 -4.64
C PHE A 6 -9.73 -0.15 -4.02
N LEU A 7 -9.35 1.09 -4.33
CA LEU A 7 -8.07 1.67 -3.88
C LEU A 7 -8.16 2.26 -2.47
N THR A 8 -9.22 3.03 -2.16
CA THR A 8 -9.33 3.79 -0.91
C THR A 8 -10.55 3.42 -0.06
N GLY A 9 -11.52 2.66 -0.58
CA GLY A 9 -12.75 2.31 0.14
C GLY A 9 -12.65 1.06 1.02
N VAL A 10 -11.59 0.27 0.89
CA VAL A 10 -11.44 -0.99 1.65
C VAL A 10 -11.57 -0.81 3.17
N PRO A 11 -10.91 0.17 3.84
CA PRO A 11 -11.05 0.30 5.29
C PRO A 11 -12.48 0.58 5.74
N LEU A 12 -13.23 1.37 4.98
CA LEU A 12 -14.65 1.62 5.26
C LEU A 12 -15.47 0.33 5.19
N ILE A 13 -15.17 -0.57 4.25
CA ILE A 13 -15.84 -1.88 4.15
C ILE A 13 -15.54 -2.75 5.39
N TYR A 14 -14.29 -2.74 5.87
CA TYR A 14 -13.93 -3.44 7.12
C TYR A 14 -14.55 -2.79 8.35
N TYR A 15 -14.69 -1.46 8.38
CA TYR A 15 -15.44 -0.76 9.42
C TYR A 15 -16.91 -1.17 9.43
N LEU A 16 -17.58 -1.24 8.27
CA LEU A 16 -18.97 -1.72 8.20
C LEU A 16 -19.07 -3.19 8.65
N ARG A 17 -18.18 -4.05 8.14
CA ARG A 17 -18.19 -5.48 8.42
C ARG A 17 -17.97 -5.79 9.90
N ASP A 18 -16.86 -5.31 10.45
CA ASP A 18 -16.36 -5.69 11.76
C ASP A 18 -16.49 -4.56 12.79
N GLY A 19 -16.31 -3.30 12.39
CA GLY A 19 -16.39 -2.15 13.30
C GLY A 19 -17.81 -1.86 13.78
N LEU A 20 -18.79 -1.89 12.87
CA LEU A 20 -20.22 -1.78 13.17
C LEU A 20 -20.89 -3.14 13.41
N GLY A 21 -20.17 -4.23 13.12
CA GLY A 21 -20.67 -5.59 13.31
C GLY A 21 -21.79 -6.00 12.35
N VAL A 22 -21.85 -5.43 11.14
CA VAL A 22 -22.88 -5.79 10.14
C VAL A 22 -22.72 -7.23 9.65
N ALA A 23 -21.48 -7.72 9.51
CA ALA A 23 -21.20 -9.09 9.09
C ALA A 23 -19.81 -9.58 9.60
N PRO A 24 -19.61 -9.68 10.93
CA PRO A 24 -18.29 -9.90 11.52
C PRO A 24 -17.55 -11.11 10.93
N GLY A 25 -16.29 -10.93 10.54
CA GLY A 25 -15.44 -12.01 10.00
C GLY A 25 -15.84 -12.55 8.62
N ASN A 26 -16.92 -12.07 8.01
CA ASN A 26 -17.40 -12.59 6.74
C ASN A 26 -16.57 -12.08 5.56
N THR A 27 -15.71 -12.95 5.02
CA THR A 27 -14.85 -12.63 3.88
C THR A 27 -15.65 -12.37 2.59
N MET A 28 -16.76 -13.09 2.37
CA MET A 28 -17.61 -12.90 1.19
C MET A 28 -18.33 -11.55 1.22
N PHE A 29 -18.69 -11.05 2.39
CA PHE A 29 -19.25 -9.70 2.55
C PHE A 29 -18.25 -8.62 2.07
N SER A 30 -16.98 -8.73 2.47
CA SER A 30 -15.94 -7.81 2.01
C SER A 30 -15.70 -7.92 0.50
N ILE A 31 -15.57 -9.13 -0.04
CA ILE A 31 -15.39 -9.36 -1.48
C ILE A 31 -16.57 -8.78 -2.25
N GLY A 32 -17.80 -9.04 -1.78
CA GLY A 32 -19.03 -8.48 -2.33
C GLY A 32 -18.94 -6.96 -2.43
N LEU A 33 -18.70 -6.25 -1.32
CA LEU A 33 -18.67 -4.79 -1.34
C LEU A 33 -17.50 -4.18 -2.13
N ILE A 34 -16.34 -4.85 -2.18
CA ILE A 34 -15.19 -4.38 -2.95
C ILE A 34 -15.44 -4.52 -4.47
N PHE A 35 -16.00 -5.64 -4.91
CA PHE A 35 -16.12 -5.98 -6.33
C PHE A 35 -17.50 -5.73 -6.94
N PHE A 36 -18.54 -5.61 -6.12
CA PHE A 36 -19.89 -5.28 -6.57
C PHE A 36 -19.94 -3.98 -7.40
N PRO A 37 -19.23 -2.89 -7.05
CA PRO A 37 -19.16 -1.71 -7.91
C PRO A 37 -18.58 -1.99 -9.30
N PHE A 38 -17.65 -2.95 -9.44
CA PHE A 38 -17.18 -3.37 -10.76
C PHE A 38 -18.27 -4.16 -11.49
N ALA A 39 -18.94 -5.09 -10.82
CA ALA A 39 -20.01 -5.91 -11.39
C ALA A 39 -21.16 -5.04 -11.92
N LEU A 40 -21.57 -4.03 -11.13
CA LEU A 40 -22.58 -3.06 -11.52
C LEU A 40 -22.20 -2.24 -12.75
N THR A 41 -20.91 -2.08 -13.06
CA THR A 41 -20.51 -1.30 -14.25
C THR A 41 -20.62 -2.10 -15.55
N ILE A 42 -20.70 -3.43 -15.50
CA ILE A 42 -20.71 -4.30 -16.69
C ILE A 42 -21.93 -4.01 -17.59
N PRO A 43 -23.18 -3.97 -17.08
CA PRO A 43 -24.36 -3.80 -17.93
C PRO A 43 -24.39 -2.44 -18.64
N PHE A 44 -23.73 -1.43 -18.06
CA PHE A 44 -23.71 -0.06 -18.59
C PHE A 44 -22.47 0.24 -19.44
N LYS A 45 -21.60 -0.76 -19.67
CA LYS A 45 -20.39 -0.59 -20.48
C LYS A 45 -20.70 -0.73 -21.96
N ASN A 46 -20.15 0.20 -22.73
CA ASN A 46 -20.15 0.09 -24.18
C ASN A 46 -18.96 -0.76 -24.62
N PHE A 47 -19.20 -2.06 -24.81
CA PHE A 47 -18.16 -3.02 -25.25
C PHE A 47 -17.60 -2.74 -26.65
N ARG A 48 -18.18 -1.83 -27.42
CA ARG A 48 -17.65 -1.42 -28.72
C ARG A 48 -16.45 -0.48 -28.61
N PHE A 49 -16.30 0.21 -27.48
CA PHE A 49 -15.19 1.13 -27.24
C PHE A 49 -14.34 0.61 -26.09
N PHE A 50 -13.08 0.32 -26.38
CA PHE A 50 -12.07 0.01 -25.38
C PHE A 50 -10.85 0.89 -25.62
N ASP A 51 -10.29 1.39 -24.54
CA ASP A 51 -9.07 2.16 -24.58
C ASP A 51 -7.90 1.19 -24.39
N LEU A 52 -7.00 1.16 -25.36
CA LEU A 52 -5.87 0.23 -25.35
C LEU A 52 -4.98 0.47 -24.12
N PRO A 53 -4.65 -0.57 -23.32
CA PRO A 53 -3.67 -0.46 -22.25
C PRO A 53 -2.24 -0.31 -22.81
N ASN A 54 -1.23 -0.27 -21.94
CA ASN A 54 0.17 -0.34 -22.38
C ASN A 54 0.39 -1.62 -23.21
N LYS A 55 0.77 -1.46 -24.49
CA LYS A 55 0.89 -2.55 -25.47
C LYS A 55 1.90 -3.63 -25.08
N VAL A 56 2.84 -3.32 -24.20
CA VAL A 56 3.91 -4.23 -23.82
C VAL A 56 3.74 -4.68 -22.37
N THR A 57 3.49 -3.79 -21.42
CA THR A 57 3.41 -4.14 -19.98
C THR A 57 2.14 -4.92 -19.66
N PHE A 58 1.00 -4.59 -20.28
CA PHE A 58 -0.27 -5.26 -19.99
C PHE A 58 -0.27 -6.71 -20.49
N PRO A 59 0.13 -7.04 -21.74
CA PRO A 59 0.27 -8.44 -22.14
C PRO A 59 1.31 -9.21 -21.34
N TYR A 60 2.41 -8.56 -20.94
CA TYR A 60 3.44 -9.17 -20.10
C TYR A 60 2.91 -9.54 -18.70
N LEU A 61 2.13 -8.65 -18.09
CA LEU A 61 1.43 -8.93 -16.83
C LEU A 61 0.44 -10.09 -16.96
N THR A 62 -0.30 -10.14 -18.06
CA THR A 62 -1.25 -11.24 -18.34
C THR A 62 -0.53 -12.57 -18.60
N PHE A 63 0.55 -12.56 -19.37
CA PHE A 63 1.40 -13.73 -19.55
C PHE A 63 1.92 -14.24 -18.20
N PHE A 64 2.35 -13.32 -17.34
CA PHE A 64 2.81 -13.67 -16.01
C PHE A 64 1.67 -14.24 -15.14
N LEU A 65 0.46 -13.69 -15.19
CA LEU A 65 -0.69 -14.27 -14.49
C LEU A 65 -1.00 -15.70 -14.97
N ILE A 66 -0.93 -15.95 -16.29
CA ILE A 66 -1.12 -17.28 -16.88
C ILE A 66 -0.01 -18.23 -16.42
N TYR A 67 1.24 -17.76 -16.36
CA TYR A 67 2.36 -18.52 -15.82
C TYR A 67 2.10 -18.97 -14.37
N LEU A 68 1.66 -18.05 -13.50
CA LEU A 68 1.33 -18.38 -12.11
C LEU A 68 0.15 -19.37 -12.03
N PHE A 69 -0.86 -19.16 -12.87
CA PHE A 69 -2.02 -20.05 -12.95
C PHE A 69 -1.63 -21.46 -13.42
N ALA A 70 -0.72 -21.59 -14.37
CA ALA A 70 -0.19 -22.88 -14.80
C ALA A 70 0.56 -23.60 -13.66
N TYR A 71 1.40 -22.86 -12.91
CA TYR A 71 2.07 -23.38 -11.72
C TYR A 71 1.08 -23.81 -10.63
N PHE A 72 -0.05 -23.12 -10.51
CA PHE A 72 -1.11 -23.53 -9.60
C PHE A 72 -1.70 -24.91 -9.94
N PHE A 73 -1.57 -25.45 -11.16
CA PHE A 73 -2.01 -26.83 -11.44
C PHE A 73 -0.94 -27.89 -11.23
N LEU A 74 0.31 -27.50 -10.98
CA LEU A 74 1.41 -28.42 -10.68
C LEU A 74 1.34 -28.85 -9.20
N LYS A 75 0.31 -29.66 -8.88
CA LYS A 75 -0.13 -29.96 -7.52
C LYS A 75 0.86 -30.72 -6.64
N ASP A 76 1.87 -31.35 -7.22
CA ASP A 76 2.82 -32.21 -6.49
C ASP A 76 3.78 -31.43 -5.57
N ARG A 77 3.55 -30.13 -5.37
CA ARG A 77 4.47 -29.21 -4.72
C ARG A 77 3.83 -28.17 -3.79
N TYR A 78 2.71 -28.50 -3.13
CA TYR A 78 2.17 -27.63 -2.08
C TYR A 78 2.66 -28.07 -0.69
N TYR A 79 3.24 -27.14 0.06
CA TYR A 79 3.49 -27.32 1.49
C TYR A 79 2.41 -26.64 2.35
N LEU A 80 1.78 -25.58 1.83
CA LEU A 80 0.59 -24.95 2.42
C LEU A 80 -0.69 -25.67 1.98
N THR A 81 -1.64 -25.85 2.91
CA THR A 81 -3.04 -26.21 2.60
C THR A 81 -3.74 -25.04 1.92
N VAL A 82 -3.39 -24.81 0.67
CA VAL A 82 -4.00 -23.80 -0.19
C VAL A 82 -5.41 -24.27 -0.54
N SER A 83 -6.43 -23.51 -0.11
CA SER A 83 -7.80 -23.77 -0.53
C SER A 83 -7.93 -23.52 -2.03
N PHE A 84 -8.20 -24.57 -2.78
CA PHE A 84 -8.40 -24.53 -4.23
C PHE A 84 -9.45 -23.47 -4.63
N TYR A 85 -10.56 -23.42 -3.89
CA TYR A 85 -11.65 -22.47 -4.13
C TYR A 85 -11.22 -21.02 -3.90
N THR A 86 -10.43 -20.75 -2.85
CA THR A 86 -9.96 -19.40 -2.51
C THR A 86 -8.98 -18.87 -3.56
N GLU A 87 -8.09 -19.71 -4.06
CA GLU A 87 -7.15 -19.31 -5.13
C GLU A 87 -7.89 -19.07 -6.45
N ILE A 88 -8.77 -19.98 -6.88
CA ILE A 88 -9.58 -19.77 -8.08
C ILE A 88 -10.35 -18.46 -7.98
N LEU A 89 -10.99 -18.19 -6.84
CA LEU A 89 -11.69 -16.94 -6.61
C LEU A 89 -10.75 -15.73 -6.75
N THR A 90 -9.53 -15.82 -6.22
CA THR A 90 -8.50 -14.77 -6.34
C THR A 90 -8.14 -14.51 -7.81
N TYR A 91 -7.91 -15.56 -8.61
CA TYR A 91 -7.65 -15.43 -10.05
C TYR A 91 -8.85 -14.82 -10.79
N ILE A 92 -10.07 -15.29 -10.54
CA ILE A 92 -11.30 -14.76 -11.15
C ILE A 92 -11.41 -13.26 -10.85
N ILE A 93 -11.19 -12.86 -9.60
CA ILE A 93 -11.26 -11.47 -9.18
C ILE A 93 -10.20 -10.61 -9.89
N ILE A 94 -8.95 -11.08 -9.98
CA ILE A 94 -7.87 -10.37 -10.66
C ILE A 94 -8.22 -10.18 -12.15
N VAL A 95 -8.63 -11.25 -12.83
CA VAL A 95 -9.06 -11.22 -14.24
C VAL A 95 -10.26 -10.29 -14.41
N PHE A 96 -11.20 -10.32 -13.47
CA PHE A 96 -12.38 -9.48 -13.49
C PHE A 96 -12.05 -7.98 -13.40
N VAL A 97 -11.11 -7.60 -12.53
CA VAL A 97 -10.60 -6.22 -12.48
C VAL A 97 -9.82 -5.88 -13.75
N ALA A 98 -8.93 -6.77 -14.21
CA ALA A 98 -8.16 -6.56 -15.44
C ALA A 98 -9.07 -6.26 -16.63
N PHE A 99 -10.05 -7.14 -16.88
CA PHE A 99 -11.09 -6.96 -17.88
C PHE A 99 -11.83 -5.63 -17.68
N SER A 100 -12.25 -5.35 -16.44
CA SER A 100 -12.98 -4.13 -16.14
C SER A 100 -12.18 -2.86 -16.45
N THR A 101 -10.87 -2.83 -16.21
CA THR A 101 -10.03 -1.66 -16.46
C THR A 101 -9.84 -1.35 -17.94
N VAL A 102 -9.80 -2.36 -18.82
CA VAL A 102 -9.64 -2.17 -20.27
C VAL A 102 -10.84 -1.42 -20.87
N PHE A 103 -12.06 -1.71 -20.39
CA PHE A 103 -13.28 -1.03 -20.82
C PHE A 103 -13.57 0.28 -20.07
N MET A 104 -12.63 0.78 -19.26
CA MET A 104 -12.77 2.12 -18.66
C MET A 104 -12.14 3.15 -19.59
N ARG A 105 -12.83 4.26 -19.80
CA ARG A 105 -12.29 5.43 -20.49
C ARG A 105 -11.15 6.05 -19.69
N ASN A 106 -10.16 6.67 -20.34
CA ASN A 106 -9.09 7.42 -19.66
C ASN A 106 -9.65 8.51 -18.71
N GLU A 107 -10.78 9.12 -19.07
CA GLU A 107 -11.48 10.09 -18.23
C GLU A 107 -12.00 9.54 -16.89
N ALA A 108 -12.04 8.21 -16.74
CA ALA A 108 -12.52 7.56 -15.51
C ALA A 108 -11.71 7.93 -14.27
N ILE A 109 -10.43 8.30 -14.44
CA ILE A 109 -9.53 8.74 -13.37
C ILE A 109 -9.40 10.28 -13.26
N ASN A 110 -10.32 11.04 -13.86
CA ASN A 110 -10.34 12.49 -13.76
C ASN A 110 -10.77 13.00 -12.37
N ARG A 111 -11.06 14.29 -12.24
CA ARG A 111 -11.41 14.98 -10.99
C ARG A 111 -12.46 14.27 -10.14
N ARG A 112 -13.51 13.68 -10.74
CA ARG A 112 -14.55 12.94 -10.00
C ARG A 112 -13.98 11.75 -9.23
N PHE A 113 -13.01 11.04 -9.82
CA PHE A 113 -12.31 9.95 -9.15
C PHE A 113 -11.48 10.46 -7.96
N ILE A 114 -10.77 11.59 -8.12
CA ILE A 114 -10.03 12.22 -7.03
C ILE A 114 -10.95 12.64 -5.87
N TYR A 115 -12.08 13.30 -6.15
CA TYR A 115 -13.05 13.66 -5.10
C TYR A 115 -13.59 12.44 -4.35
N LEU A 116 -13.89 11.34 -5.06
CA LEU A 116 -14.32 10.09 -4.42
C LEU A 116 -13.22 9.47 -3.57
N CYS A 117 -11.97 9.48 -4.04
CA CYS A 117 -10.85 8.97 -3.28
C CYS A 117 -10.63 9.78 -1.99
N ILE A 118 -10.72 11.11 -2.09
CA ILE A 118 -10.66 12.03 -0.94
C ILE A 118 -11.76 11.69 0.06
N LEU A 119 -13.02 11.65 -0.38
CA LEU A 119 -14.16 11.33 0.47
C LEU A 119 -13.97 9.99 1.21
N LEU A 120 -13.62 8.94 0.47
CA LEU A 120 -13.42 7.61 1.05
C LEU A 120 -12.23 7.56 2.01
N SER A 121 -11.13 8.28 1.72
CA SER A 121 -9.99 8.36 2.63
C SER A 121 -10.33 9.11 3.92
N THR A 122 -11.09 10.21 3.84
CA THR A 122 -11.56 10.96 5.00
C THR A 122 -12.49 10.11 5.86
N LEU A 123 -13.48 9.46 5.24
CA LEU A 123 -14.41 8.58 5.95
C LEU A 123 -13.66 7.42 6.62
N SER A 124 -12.71 6.79 5.92
CA SER A 124 -11.90 5.70 6.47
C SER A 124 -11.10 6.15 7.70
N ALA A 125 -10.49 7.34 7.65
CA ALA A 125 -9.75 7.88 8.77
C ALA A 125 -10.64 8.20 9.97
N ILE A 126 -11.78 8.86 9.74
CA ILE A 126 -12.77 9.15 10.79
C ILE A 126 -13.30 7.84 11.41
N SER A 127 -13.64 6.85 10.58
CA SER A 127 -14.12 5.54 11.03
C SER A 127 -13.13 4.82 11.93
N LEU A 128 -11.83 4.83 11.59
CA LEU A 128 -10.83 4.21 12.45
C LEU A 128 -10.65 4.97 13.77
N MET A 129 -10.56 6.30 13.73
CA MET A 129 -10.44 7.11 14.95
C MET A 129 -11.64 6.91 15.87
N TYR A 130 -12.84 6.91 15.30
CA TYR A 130 -14.06 6.62 16.04
C TYR A 130 -14.01 5.23 16.68
N TYR A 131 -13.74 4.18 15.89
CA TYR A 131 -13.64 2.81 16.38
C TYR A 131 -12.63 2.66 17.53
N VAL A 132 -11.44 3.25 17.37
CA VAL A 132 -10.40 3.25 18.41
C VAL A 132 -10.86 4.02 19.65
N SER A 133 -11.52 5.17 19.50
CA SER A 133 -11.99 5.99 20.63
C SER A 133 -13.10 5.33 21.44
N GLN A 134 -13.94 4.52 20.79
CA GLN A 134 -15.04 3.80 21.45
C GLN A 134 -14.58 2.51 22.10
N ASN A 135 -13.34 2.07 21.84
CA ASN A 135 -12.85 0.80 22.31
C ASN A 135 -12.15 0.96 23.67
N PRO A 136 -12.76 0.50 24.79
CA PRO A 136 -12.18 0.61 26.12
C PRO A 136 -10.94 -0.27 26.31
N LEU A 137 -10.78 -1.30 25.47
CA LEU A 137 -9.62 -2.20 25.48
C LEU A 137 -8.47 -1.64 24.64
N TYR A 138 -8.66 -0.48 23.98
CA TYR A 138 -7.60 0.08 23.17
C TYR A 138 -6.52 0.74 24.05
N VAL A 139 -5.30 0.20 24.02
CA VAL A 139 -4.13 0.78 24.68
C VAL A 139 -3.33 1.61 23.69
N ILE A 140 -3.11 2.88 24.02
CA ILE A 140 -2.30 3.78 23.20
C ILE A 140 -0.87 3.22 23.11
N GLY A 141 -0.39 3.11 21.87
CA GLY A 141 0.88 2.46 21.57
C GLY A 141 0.72 1.10 20.89
N GLN A 142 -0.48 0.51 20.89
CA GLN A 142 -0.76 -0.68 20.07
C GLN A 142 -1.18 -0.30 18.64
N ARG A 143 -0.95 -1.22 17.69
CA ARG A 143 -1.34 -1.04 16.28
C ARG A 143 -2.85 -0.96 16.15
N ALA A 144 -3.36 0.18 15.70
CA ALA A 144 -4.78 0.36 15.45
C ALA A 144 -5.23 -0.37 14.17
N ALA A 145 -6.28 -1.18 14.29
CA ALA A 145 -6.96 -1.83 13.19
C ALA A 145 -8.40 -2.19 13.61
N PHE A 146 -9.28 -2.43 12.63
CA PHE A 146 -10.60 -2.99 12.90
C PHE A 146 -10.43 -4.46 13.30
N GLY A 147 -10.87 -4.82 14.51
CA GLY A 147 -10.74 -6.17 15.05
C GLY A 147 -11.60 -7.18 14.31
N TYR A 148 -11.06 -8.33 13.92
CA TYR A 148 -11.84 -9.36 13.24
C TYR A 148 -12.74 -10.10 14.23
N GLY A 149 -14.00 -10.33 13.85
CA GLY A 149 -14.93 -11.12 14.69
C GLY A 149 -15.24 -10.49 16.07
N GLY A 150 -14.98 -9.19 16.24
CA GLY A 150 -15.16 -8.49 17.53
C GLY A 150 -13.95 -8.54 18.46
N GLU A 151 -12.86 -9.22 18.09
CA GLU A 151 -11.64 -9.30 18.90
C GLU A 151 -10.73 -8.08 18.69
N VAL A 152 -10.41 -7.40 19.79
CA VAL A 152 -9.58 -6.19 19.79
C VAL A 152 -8.11 -6.54 19.53
N GLY A 153 -7.49 -5.87 18.55
CA GLY A 153 -6.07 -6.02 18.25
C GLY A 153 -5.72 -7.08 17.20
N VAL A 154 -6.69 -7.86 16.71
CA VAL A 154 -6.48 -8.96 15.73
C VAL A 154 -6.65 -8.48 14.27
N GLY A 155 -6.90 -7.20 14.05
CA GLY A 155 -7.09 -6.62 12.72
C GLY A 155 -5.81 -6.42 11.90
N ASN A 156 -5.95 -6.18 10.60
CA ASN A 156 -4.82 -5.85 9.73
C ASN A 156 -4.59 -4.31 9.63
N PRO A 157 -3.58 -3.73 10.33
CA PRO A 157 -3.32 -2.29 10.29
C PRO A 157 -2.86 -1.80 8.90
N HIS A 158 -2.34 -2.69 8.05
CA HIS A 158 -1.86 -2.33 6.70
C HIS A 158 -2.99 -1.84 5.79
N ILE A 159 -4.24 -2.27 6.02
CA ILE A 159 -5.39 -1.83 5.25
C ILE A 159 -5.63 -0.33 5.45
N ASN A 160 -5.68 0.10 6.71
CA ASN A 160 -5.88 1.50 7.08
C ASN A 160 -4.66 2.36 6.71
N SER A 161 -3.45 1.88 6.97
CA SER A 161 -2.24 2.66 6.69
C SER A 161 -2.01 2.90 5.19
N LYS A 162 -2.40 1.96 4.32
CA LYS A 162 -2.36 2.13 2.87
C LYS A 162 -3.24 3.28 2.42
N VAL A 163 -4.48 3.33 2.92
CA VAL A 163 -5.42 4.40 2.57
C VAL A 163 -5.02 5.72 3.22
N ALA A 164 -4.43 5.69 4.41
CA ALA A 164 -3.85 6.89 5.02
C ALA A 164 -2.75 7.49 4.16
N TYR A 165 -1.83 6.66 3.67
CA TYR A 165 -0.82 7.06 2.71
C TYR A 165 -1.44 7.67 1.43
N PHE A 166 -2.47 7.03 0.86
CA PHE A 166 -3.19 7.59 -0.29
C PHE A 166 -3.88 8.92 0.04
N GLY A 167 -4.45 9.08 1.23
CA GLY A 167 -5.06 10.31 1.72
C GLY A 167 -4.06 11.46 1.82
N ILE A 168 -2.82 11.20 2.24
CA ILE A 168 -1.73 12.18 2.25
C ILE A 168 -1.40 12.63 0.82
N ILE A 169 -1.23 11.70 -0.12
CA ILE A 169 -0.99 12.04 -1.54
C ILE A 169 -2.13 12.91 -2.06
N LEU A 170 -3.39 12.51 -1.83
CA LEU A 170 -4.56 13.24 -2.29
C LEU A 170 -4.64 14.64 -1.69
N GLY A 171 -4.29 14.82 -0.42
CA GLY A 171 -4.22 16.12 0.22
C GLY A 171 -3.16 17.03 -0.42
N VAL A 172 -1.94 16.49 -0.65
CA VAL A 172 -0.86 17.24 -1.30
C VAL A 172 -1.21 17.60 -2.75
N LEU A 173 -1.76 16.65 -3.52
CA LEU A 173 -2.20 16.91 -4.90
C LEU A 173 -3.37 17.90 -4.96
N SER A 174 -4.26 17.88 -3.96
CA SER A 174 -5.34 18.87 -3.85
C SER A 174 -4.80 20.29 -3.63
N LEU A 175 -3.69 20.44 -2.90
CA LEU A 175 -2.99 21.73 -2.77
C LEU A 175 -2.28 22.13 -4.06
N LYS A 176 -1.56 21.20 -4.71
CA LYS A 176 -0.89 21.43 -6.00
C LYS A 176 -1.88 21.91 -7.08
N TYR A 177 -3.06 21.29 -7.14
CA TYR A 177 -4.10 21.56 -8.13
C TYR A 177 -5.30 22.35 -7.56
N TYR A 178 -5.07 23.28 -6.63
CA TYR A 178 -6.13 24.02 -5.91
C TYR A 178 -7.13 24.76 -6.83
N ARG A 179 -6.74 25.15 -8.05
CA ARG A 179 -7.65 25.76 -9.03
C ARG A 179 -8.61 24.76 -9.66
N GLN A 180 -8.19 23.50 -9.78
CA GLN A 180 -8.95 22.41 -10.37
C GLN A 180 -9.81 21.68 -9.33
N ILE A 181 -9.30 21.55 -8.11
CA ILE A 181 -9.95 20.89 -6.97
C ILE A 181 -10.44 21.97 -6.01
N LYS A 182 -11.75 22.24 -6.03
CA LYS A 182 -12.40 23.32 -5.28
C LYS A 182 -12.74 22.91 -3.84
N LEU A 183 -11.76 22.38 -3.10
CA LEU A 183 -11.92 22.02 -1.68
C LEU A 183 -11.50 23.16 -0.72
N GLY A 184 -10.96 24.26 -1.26
CA GLY A 184 -10.30 25.28 -0.46
C GLY A 184 -8.91 24.82 0.02
N LEU A 185 -8.18 25.70 0.72
CA LEU A 185 -6.84 25.39 1.23
C LEU A 185 -6.86 24.66 2.57
N ILE A 186 -7.90 24.87 3.37
CA ILE A 186 -8.00 24.33 4.73
C ILE A 186 -8.29 22.83 4.70
N PHE A 187 -9.24 22.39 3.88
CA PHE A 187 -9.67 20.99 3.87
C PHE A 187 -8.55 20.01 3.47
N PRO A 188 -7.73 20.26 2.43
CA PRO A 188 -6.59 19.40 2.12
C PRO A 188 -5.54 19.33 3.24
N VAL A 189 -5.32 20.42 3.97
CA VAL A 189 -4.40 20.43 5.13
C VAL A 189 -4.95 19.57 6.26
N ILE A 190 -6.24 19.68 6.57
CA ILE A 190 -6.92 18.81 7.54
C ILE A 190 -6.82 17.35 7.10
N LEU A 191 -7.02 17.06 5.81
CA LEU A 191 -6.90 15.71 5.26
C LEU A 191 -5.49 15.13 5.47
N ILE A 192 -4.44 15.92 5.24
CA ILE A 192 -3.06 15.49 5.47
C ILE A 192 -2.84 15.18 6.95
N ILE A 193 -3.21 16.10 7.85
CA ILE A 193 -3.03 15.93 9.30
C ILE A 193 -3.79 14.70 9.80
N LEU A 194 -5.05 14.54 9.37
CA LEU A 194 -5.90 13.42 9.72
C LEU A 194 -5.24 12.08 9.32
N ASN A 195 -4.77 11.97 8.09
CA ASN A 195 -4.15 10.73 7.61
C ASN A 195 -2.75 10.48 8.21
N ILE A 196 -2.00 11.53 8.56
CA ILE A 196 -0.76 11.40 9.35
C ILE A 196 -1.09 10.79 10.72
N ALA A 197 -2.15 11.24 11.40
CA ALA A 197 -2.57 10.65 12.66
C ALA A 197 -2.90 9.16 12.51
N ILE A 198 -3.58 8.75 11.43
CA ILE A 198 -3.85 7.33 11.13
C ILE A 198 -2.56 6.54 10.91
N LEU A 199 -1.55 7.09 10.22
CA LEU A 199 -0.25 6.43 10.08
C LEU A 199 0.41 6.15 11.43
N PHE A 200 0.37 7.11 12.35
CA PHE A 200 0.89 6.93 13.70
C PHE A 200 0.08 5.94 14.53
N LEU A 201 -1.25 5.91 14.39
CA LEU A 201 -2.10 4.94 15.08
C LEU A 201 -1.88 3.51 14.57
N THR A 202 -1.72 3.33 13.26
CA THR A 202 -1.54 2.00 12.64
C THR A 202 -0.12 1.45 12.80
N GLN A 203 0.88 2.33 12.98
CA GLN A 203 2.30 1.99 13.20
C GLN A 203 2.90 1.02 12.17
N THR A 204 2.51 1.11 10.89
CA THR A 204 3.06 0.22 9.85
C THR A 204 4.31 0.84 9.20
N MET A 205 5.45 0.16 9.32
CA MET A 205 6.73 0.65 8.78
C MET A 205 6.69 0.86 7.26
N LEU A 206 5.97 -0.02 6.55
CA LEU A 206 5.72 0.08 5.12
C LEU A 206 5.14 1.45 4.73
N ALA A 207 4.10 1.91 5.44
CA ALA A 207 3.42 3.15 5.09
C ALA A 207 4.25 4.39 5.46
N PHE A 208 5.04 4.34 6.55
CA PHE A 208 6.00 5.38 6.87
C PHE A 208 7.08 5.53 5.80
N LEU A 209 7.69 4.41 5.38
CA LEU A 209 8.71 4.42 4.33
C LEU A 209 8.12 4.88 2.99
N ALA A 210 6.87 4.50 2.68
CA ALA A 210 6.17 4.96 1.49
C ALA A 210 5.87 6.46 1.52
N THR A 211 5.50 6.98 2.69
CA THR A 211 5.29 8.42 2.89
C THR A 211 6.60 9.18 2.73
N PHE A 212 7.70 8.68 3.30
CA PHE A 212 9.03 9.27 3.10
C PHE A 212 9.46 9.25 1.63
N GLY A 213 9.33 8.10 0.96
CA GLY A 213 9.64 7.96 -0.47
C GLY A 213 8.79 8.89 -1.35
N PHE A 214 7.50 9.02 -1.02
CA PHE A 214 6.62 10.00 -1.65
C PHE A 214 7.11 11.43 -1.45
N THR A 215 7.41 11.83 -0.21
CA THR A 215 7.90 13.18 0.07
C THR A 215 9.16 13.47 -0.74
N VAL A 216 10.16 12.59 -0.72
CA VAL A 216 11.41 12.78 -1.49
C VAL A 216 11.11 12.93 -2.98
N MET A 217 10.37 12.00 -3.58
CA MET A 217 10.06 12.02 -5.01
C MET A 217 9.21 13.24 -5.40
N PHE A 218 8.24 13.60 -4.58
CA PHE A 218 7.41 14.78 -4.81
C PHE A 218 8.25 16.06 -4.80
N LEU A 219 9.15 16.22 -3.82
CA LEU A 219 10.06 17.38 -3.76
C LEU A 219 10.99 17.40 -4.99
N VAL A 220 11.58 16.27 -5.37
CA VAL A 220 12.48 16.17 -6.53
C VAL A 220 11.81 16.57 -7.84
N PHE A 221 10.57 16.13 -8.08
CA PHE A 221 9.89 16.39 -9.36
C PHE A 221 9.07 17.68 -9.39
N ASN A 222 8.63 18.20 -8.24
CA ASN A 222 7.68 19.32 -8.20
C ASN A 222 8.25 20.61 -7.61
N LEU A 223 9.34 20.56 -6.84
CA LEU A 223 10.00 21.76 -6.36
C LEU A 223 11.15 22.15 -7.27
N SER A 224 11.02 23.29 -7.96
CA SER A 224 12.18 24.07 -8.35
C SER A 224 12.65 24.87 -7.13
N PHE A 225 13.97 25.00 -6.94
CA PHE A 225 14.55 25.72 -5.80
C PHE A 225 14.00 27.16 -5.68
N SER A 226 13.73 27.79 -6.82
CA SER A 226 13.06 29.11 -6.95
C SER A 226 11.63 29.13 -6.38
N ASN A 227 10.82 28.09 -6.66
CA ASN A 227 9.43 27.99 -6.20
C ASN A 227 9.32 27.62 -4.72
N ALA A 228 10.27 26.86 -4.19
CA ALA A 228 10.33 26.55 -2.76
C ALA A 228 10.55 27.81 -1.92
N VAL A 229 11.48 28.68 -2.33
CA VAL A 229 11.76 29.95 -1.66
C VAL A 229 10.58 30.92 -1.75
N SER A 230 9.87 30.99 -2.88
CA SER A 230 8.69 31.86 -3.03
C SER A 230 7.47 31.35 -2.24
N THR A 231 7.26 30.03 -2.17
CA THR A 231 6.21 29.41 -1.36
C THR A 231 6.50 29.54 0.13
N PHE A 232 7.76 29.36 0.54
CA PHE A 232 8.20 29.61 1.91
C PHE A 232 8.03 31.08 2.29
N ARG A 233 8.34 32.02 1.37
CA ARG A 233 8.06 33.44 1.56
C ARG A 233 6.56 33.70 1.74
N LEU A 234 5.67 33.05 0.99
CA LEU A 234 4.21 33.17 1.17
C LEU A 234 3.71 32.80 2.57
N PHE A 235 4.32 31.79 3.22
CA PHE A 235 4.02 31.45 4.62
C PHE A 235 4.35 32.59 5.58
N PHE A 236 5.42 33.36 5.33
CA PHE A 236 5.82 34.53 6.14
C PHE A 236 5.19 35.85 5.70
N THR A 237 4.65 35.95 4.48
CA THR A 237 4.09 37.22 3.96
C THR A 237 2.68 37.47 4.46
N LYS A 238 1.94 36.41 4.82
CA LYS A 238 0.56 36.49 5.29
C LYS A 238 0.54 36.22 6.79
N TRP A 239 0.57 37.30 7.58
CA TRP A 239 0.68 37.27 9.04
C TRP A 239 -0.35 36.33 9.71
N TYR A 240 -1.56 36.22 9.16
CA TYR A 240 -2.60 35.33 9.67
C TYR A 240 -2.24 33.84 9.52
N ILE A 241 -1.47 33.43 8.52
CA ILE A 241 -0.98 32.05 8.35
C ILE A 241 0.10 31.76 9.39
N VAL A 242 1.01 32.71 9.63
CA VAL A 242 2.03 32.60 10.69
C VAL A 242 1.39 32.49 12.06
N VAL A 243 0.38 33.32 12.35
CA VAL A 243 -0.38 33.27 13.61
C VAL A 243 -1.12 31.95 13.75
N LEU A 244 -1.73 31.41 12.69
CA LEU A 244 -2.43 30.12 12.73
C LEU A 244 -1.45 28.94 12.92
N VAL A 245 -0.28 28.99 12.28
CA VAL A 245 0.78 27.99 12.46
C VAL A 245 1.38 28.08 13.86
N LEU A 246 1.67 29.28 14.38
CA LEU A 246 2.17 29.47 15.74
C LEU A 246 1.14 29.11 16.80
N ALA A 247 -0.12 29.50 16.62
CA ALA A 247 -1.21 29.11 17.50
C ALA A 247 -1.42 27.59 17.47
N GLY A 248 -1.38 26.99 16.29
CA GLY A 248 -1.42 25.54 16.09
C GLY A 248 -0.24 24.83 16.75
N PHE A 249 0.98 25.37 16.63
CA PHE A 249 2.19 24.81 17.23
C PHE A 249 2.19 24.97 18.76
N MET A 250 1.75 26.11 19.28
CA MET A 250 1.61 26.34 20.72
C MET A 250 0.52 25.46 21.34
N THR A 251 -0.63 25.30 20.66
CA THR A 251 -1.66 24.35 21.11
C THR A 251 -1.17 22.91 21.01
N LEU A 252 -0.42 22.53 19.96
CA LEU A 252 0.21 21.21 19.87
C LEU A 252 1.20 20.99 21.01
N SER A 253 2.13 21.93 21.25
CA SER A 253 3.12 21.84 22.33
C SER A 253 2.47 21.80 23.71
N TYR A 254 1.44 22.61 23.94
CA TYR A 254 0.68 22.59 25.19
C TYR A 254 -0.02 21.25 25.38
N GLN A 255 -0.64 20.69 24.33
CA GLN A 255 -1.26 19.37 24.37
C GLN A 255 -0.23 18.24 24.50
N ILE A 256 0.95 18.37 23.90
CA ILE A 256 2.09 17.45 24.05
C ILE A 256 2.53 17.40 25.50
N ASN A 257 2.71 18.56 26.14
CA ASN A 257 3.16 18.63 27.52
C ASN A 257 2.07 18.18 28.51
N LYS A 258 0.82 18.59 28.28
CA LYS A 258 -0.32 18.22 29.13
C LYS A 258 -0.68 16.74 29.01
N ASN A 259 -0.57 16.17 27.81
CA ASN A 259 -0.86 14.78 27.52
C ASN A 259 0.40 13.99 27.19
N ALA A 260 1.53 14.29 27.85
CA ALA A 260 2.79 13.60 27.61
C ALA A 260 2.65 12.07 27.73
N ARG A 261 1.74 11.58 28.61
CA ARG A 261 1.36 10.16 28.68
C ARG A 261 0.73 9.59 27.40
N LEU A 262 -0.05 10.36 26.64
CA LEU A 262 -0.69 9.93 25.39
C LEU A 262 0.29 9.98 24.20
N LEU A 263 1.29 10.88 24.24
CA LEU A 263 2.20 11.14 23.12
C LEU A 263 3.57 10.47 23.29
N ASN A 264 3.98 10.15 24.52
CA ASN A 264 5.18 9.36 24.79
C ASN A 264 5.22 8.03 24.04
N PRO A 265 4.14 7.25 23.88
CA PRO A 265 4.18 6.03 23.08
C PRO A 265 4.54 6.30 21.61
N ALA A 266 4.03 7.37 21.01
CA ALA A 266 4.35 7.75 19.63
C ALA A 266 5.80 8.24 19.49
N PHE A 267 6.27 9.07 20.42
CA PHE A 267 7.66 9.54 20.45
C PHE A 267 8.66 8.42 20.76
N ASN A 268 8.35 7.54 21.72
CA ASN A 268 9.16 6.37 22.04
C ASN A 268 9.20 5.41 20.87
N TYR A 269 8.07 5.15 20.20
CA TYR A 269 8.06 4.36 18.97
C TYR A 269 8.98 4.95 17.91
N PHE A 270 8.90 6.26 17.65
CA PHE A 270 9.78 6.92 16.70
C PHE A 270 11.25 6.82 17.11
N ASN A 271 11.58 7.09 18.38
CA ASN A 271 12.94 7.03 18.90
C ASN A 271 13.52 5.61 18.84
N THR A 272 12.81 4.60 19.33
CA THR A 272 13.23 3.19 19.28
C THR A 272 13.49 2.74 17.84
N ARG A 273 12.67 3.20 16.88
CA ARG A 273 12.85 2.86 15.46
C ARG A 273 13.97 3.64 14.80
N PHE A 274 14.12 4.93 15.10
CA PHE A 274 15.23 5.74 14.61
C PHE A 274 16.57 5.22 15.14
N GLU A 275 16.63 4.84 16.41
CA GLU A 275 17.78 4.17 17.01
C GLU A 275 18.05 2.82 16.36
N GLY A 276 17.02 2.02 16.08
CA GLY A 276 17.15 0.76 15.33
C GLY A 276 17.74 0.96 13.93
N ILE A 277 17.28 1.96 13.18
CA ILE A 277 17.84 2.32 11.87
C ILE A 277 19.30 2.76 12.02
N LYS A 278 19.59 3.69 12.94
CA LYS A 278 20.95 4.17 13.21
C LYS A 278 21.89 3.03 13.54
N LYS A 279 21.47 2.13 14.44
CA LYS A 279 22.22 0.94 14.84
C LYS A 279 22.46 -0.02 13.68
N SER A 280 21.44 -0.28 12.85
CA SER A 280 21.59 -1.14 11.67
C SER A 280 22.55 -0.58 10.60
N LEU A 281 22.68 0.74 10.51
CA LEU A 281 23.59 1.45 9.61
C LEU A 281 25.02 1.56 10.15
N THR A 282 25.21 1.48 11.47
CA THR A 282 26.52 1.67 12.13
C THR A 282 27.15 0.39 12.69
N GLU A 283 26.39 -0.69 12.94
CA GLU A 283 26.95 -1.98 13.39
C GLU A 283 27.56 -2.77 12.21
N SER A 284 28.80 -3.25 12.41
CA SER A 284 29.56 -4.08 11.47
C SER A 284 28.94 -5.47 11.28
N SER A 285 29.10 -6.04 10.08
CA SER A 285 28.43 -7.27 9.62
C SER A 285 28.60 -8.50 10.52
N GLU A 286 29.68 -8.60 11.30
CA GLU A 286 29.92 -9.72 12.23
C GLU A 286 29.07 -9.62 13.51
N SER A 287 28.82 -8.40 14.01
CA SER A 287 27.99 -8.17 15.20
C SER A 287 26.48 -8.34 14.94
N LYS A 288 26.06 -8.30 13.66
CA LYS A 288 24.67 -8.51 13.22
C LYS A 288 24.18 -9.95 13.38
N LYS A 289 25.06 -10.96 13.32
CA LYS A 289 24.64 -12.37 13.45
C LYS A 289 24.29 -12.79 14.87
N ILE A 290 24.87 -12.13 15.89
CA ILE A 290 24.79 -12.59 17.28
C ILE A 290 23.63 -11.92 18.05
N LYS A 291 23.23 -10.69 17.69
CA LYS A 291 22.21 -9.91 18.45
C LYS A 291 20.77 -10.02 17.94
N VAL A 292 20.50 -10.69 16.82
CA VAL A 292 19.14 -10.77 16.24
C VAL A 292 18.20 -11.69 17.04
N LYS A 293 18.74 -12.56 17.91
CA LYS A 293 17.94 -13.54 18.66
C LYS A 293 17.25 -13.03 19.92
N GLU A 294 17.58 -11.85 20.44
CA GLU A 294 17.03 -11.43 21.74
C GLU A 294 16.46 -10.00 21.68
N THR A 295 15.14 -9.92 21.88
CA THR A 295 14.32 -8.69 22.11
C THR A 295 14.14 -7.73 20.92
N GLY A 296 13.46 -8.18 19.85
CA GLY A 296 13.07 -7.31 18.74
C GLY A 296 11.81 -7.78 18.00
N ASP A 297 11.02 -6.82 17.49
CA ASP A 297 9.81 -6.94 16.65
C ASP A 297 9.65 -8.29 15.92
N ASP A 298 8.72 -9.14 16.40
CA ASP A 298 8.47 -10.49 15.88
C ASP A 298 8.32 -10.52 14.35
N SER A 299 7.69 -9.50 13.76
CA SER A 299 7.50 -9.41 12.31
C SER A 299 8.82 -9.23 11.53
N ALA A 300 9.79 -8.51 12.09
CA ALA A 300 11.10 -8.33 11.48
C ALA A 300 11.95 -9.62 11.60
N ASN A 301 11.87 -10.30 12.75
CA ASN A 301 12.56 -11.56 12.97
C ASN A 301 12.04 -12.67 12.06
N THR A 302 10.72 -12.77 11.88
CA THR A 302 10.11 -13.72 10.93
C THR A 302 10.58 -13.48 9.50
N ARG A 303 10.81 -12.22 9.09
CA ARG A 303 11.32 -11.92 7.74
C ARG A 303 12.78 -12.35 7.56
N ILE A 304 13.61 -12.16 8.58
CA ILE A 304 15.00 -12.64 8.55
C ILE A 304 15.01 -14.17 8.44
N GLN A 305 14.18 -14.86 9.22
CA GLN A 305 14.02 -16.32 9.13
C GLN A 305 13.55 -16.77 7.74
N HIS A 306 12.64 -16.02 7.09
CA HIS A 306 12.24 -16.33 5.72
C HIS A 306 13.39 -16.15 4.73
N VAL A 307 14.20 -15.10 4.86
CA VAL A 307 15.39 -14.88 4.02
C VAL A 307 16.37 -16.05 4.18
N GLU A 308 16.72 -16.37 5.42
CA GLU A 308 17.63 -17.47 5.75
C GLU A 308 17.10 -18.81 5.23
N GLY A 309 15.81 -19.09 5.44
CA GLY A 309 15.19 -20.33 4.99
C GLY A 309 15.15 -20.48 3.47
N VAL A 310 14.92 -19.40 2.71
CA VAL A 310 14.99 -19.43 1.24
C VAL A 310 16.43 -19.66 0.78
N MET A 311 17.40 -18.95 1.36
CA MET A 311 18.82 -19.09 0.99
C MET A 311 19.37 -20.49 1.29
N GLU A 312 19.09 -21.02 2.47
CA GLU A 312 19.49 -22.38 2.86
C GLU A 312 18.88 -23.44 1.92
N ARG A 313 17.65 -23.25 1.45
CA ARG A 313 17.04 -24.15 0.46
C ARG A 313 17.69 -24.06 -0.90
N LEU A 314 18.05 -22.87 -1.35
CA LEU A 314 18.77 -22.68 -2.62
C LEU A 314 20.16 -23.34 -2.56
N GLU A 315 20.89 -23.14 -1.46
CA GLU A 315 22.19 -23.76 -1.21
C GLU A 315 22.07 -25.29 -1.19
N LYS A 316 21.15 -25.86 -0.41
CA LYS A 316 20.87 -27.31 -0.42
C LYS A 316 20.49 -27.85 -1.78
N SER A 317 19.77 -27.07 -2.59
CA SER A 317 19.38 -27.49 -3.94
C SER A 317 20.59 -27.48 -4.89
N PHE A 318 21.51 -26.53 -4.71
CA PHE A 318 22.75 -26.44 -5.46
C PHE A 318 23.69 -27.61 -5.12
N ASP A 319 23.93 -27.84 -3.83
CA ASP A 319 24.83 -28.90 -3.36
C ASP A 319 24.37 -30.30 -3.76
N LYS A 320 23.06 -30.53 -3.79
CA LYS A 320 22.45 -31.81 -4.23
C LYS A 320 22.35 -31.95 -5.75
N GLY A 321 22.81 -30.96 -6.53
CA GLY A 321 22.71 -30.97 -7.99
C GLY A 321 21.27 -30.81 -8.53
N ASN A 322 20.32 -30.37 -7.70
CA ASN A 322 18.92 -30.20 -8.07
C ASN A 322 18.65 -28.83 -8.70
N TYR A 323 19.37 -28.51 -9.79
CA TYR A 323 19.31 -27.20 -10.45
C TYR A 323 17.91 -26.81 -10.94
N HIS A 324 17.04 -27.78 -11.19
CA HIS A 324 15.66 -27.53 -11.61
C HIS A 324 14.85 -26.76 -10.55
N TYR A 325 15.11 -26.97 -9.25
CA TYR A 325 14.46 -26.20 -8.18
C TYR A 325 14.98 -24.77 -8.10
N ILE A 326 16.22 -24.51 -8.53
CA ILE A 326 16.77 -23.15 -8.59
C ILE A 326 16.14 -22.39 -9.76
N LEU A 327 15.99 -23.05 -10.92
CA LEU A 327 15.47 -22.42 -12.13
C LEU A 327 13.94 -22.23 -12.10
N PHE A 328 13.20 -23.26 -11.69
CA PHE A 328 11.74 -23.31 -11.74
C PHE A 328 11.08 -23.16 -10.37
N GLY A 329 11.85 -23.15 -9.29
CA GLY A 329 11.33 -22.99 -7.95
C GLY A 329 10.73 -24.27 -7.37
N GLN A 330 10.26 -24.12 -6.14
CA GLN A 330 9.72 -25.21 -5.34
C GLN A 330 8.26 -25.50 -5.61
N GLY A 331 7.51 -24.64 -6.31
CA GLY A 331 6.08 -24.83 -6.57
C GLY A 331 5.22 -23.66 -6.09
N TYR A 332 3.94 -23.66 -6.50
CA TYR A 332 3.03 -22.54 -6.24
C TYR A 332 2.80 -22.31 -4.74
N LYS A 333 3.15 -21.10 -4.25
CA LYS A 333 3.05 -20.72 -2.83
C LYS A 333 3.62 -21.80 -1.90
N PHE A 334 4.81 -22.30 -2.22
CA PHE A 334 5.45 -23.38 -1.46
C PHE A 334 5.60 -22.97 0.02
N MET A 335 6.26 -21.85 0.29
CA MET A 335 6.33 -21.26 1.62
C MET A 335 5.64 -19.90 1.64
N TYR A 336 4.96 -19.58 2.73
CA TYR A 336 4.56 -18.20 2.99
C TYR A 336 5.82 -17.38 3.27
N VAL A 337 6.22 -16.55 2.31
CA VAL A 337 7.34 -15.62 2.46
C VAL A 337 6.77 -14.21 2.47
N ASP A 338 6.84 -13.54 3.62
CA ASP A 338 6.39 -12.14 3.82
C ASP A 338 7.25 -11.10 3.07
N ILE A 339 7.87 -11.48 1.95
CA ILE A 339 8.67 -10.66 1.03
C ILE A 339 8.40 -11.17 -0.40
N PRO A 340 7.62 -10.45 -1.22
CA PRO A 340 7.17 -10.92 -2.54
C PRO A 340 8.28 -11.32 -3.50
N HIS A 341 9.38 -10.57 -3.55
CA HIS A 341 10.51 -10.92 -4.40
C HIS A 341 11.18 -12.23 -3.96
N LEU A 342 11.24 -12.51 -2.65
CA LEU A 342 11.77 -13.76 -2.14
C LEU A 342 10.79 -14.91 -2.35
N GLU A 343 9.49 -14.66 -2.18
CA GLU A 343 8.43 -15.61 -2.53
C GLU A 343 8.55 -16.03 -4.01
N MET A 344 8.85 -15.07 -4.90
CA MET A 344 9.05 -15.35 -6.32
C MET A 344 10.24 -16.26 -6.60
N ILE A 345 11.36 -16.04 -5.90
CA ILE A 345 12.55 -16.89 -6.04
C ILE A 345 12.26 -18.30 -5.50
N ASP A 346 11.65 -18.39 -4.31
CA ASP A 346 11.38 -19.68 -3.66
C ASP A 346 10.34 -20.51 -4.43
N SER A 347 9.21 -19.90 -4.79
CA SER A 347 8.07 -20.61 -5.40
C SER A 347 8.25 -20.84 -6.90
N PHE A 348 8.85 -19.90 -7.62
CA PHE A 348 8.90 -19.91 -9.09
C PHE A 348 10.32 -19.84 -9.68
N GLY A 349 11.35 -19.88 -8.82
CA GLY A 349 12.75 -19.92 -9.21
C GLY A 349 13.25 -18.62 -9.85
N LEU A 350 14.45 -18.69 -10.42
CA LEU A 350 15.07 -17.57 -11.12
C LEU A 350 14.24 -17.09 -12.31
N ILE A 351 13.51 -17.99 -13.00
CA ILE A 351 12.67 -17.63 -14.14
C ILE A 351 11.50 -16.74 -13.68
N GLY A 352 10.73 -17.19 -12.70
CA GLY A 352 9.62 -16.42 -12.15
C GLY A 352 10.09 -15.09 -11.57
N PHE A 353 11.18 -15.10 -10.80
CA PHE A 353 11.79 -13.89 -10.25
C PHE A 353 12.20 -12.88 -11.33
N THR A 354 12.82 -13.34 -12.42
CA THR A 354 13.26 -12.48 -13.51
C THR A 354 12.06 -11.84 -14.22
N ILE A 355 11.03 -12.62 -14.52
CA ILE A 355 9.80 -12.13 -15.15
C ILE A 355 9.14 -11.07 -14.26
N PHE A 356 9.00 -11.37 -12.97
CA PHE A 356 8.40 -10.45 -12.00
C PHE A 356 9.20 -9.15 -11.87
N THR A 357 10.53 -9.26 -11.78
CA THR A 357 11.42 -8.10 -11.63
C THR A 357 11.35 -7.18 -12.84
N ILE A 358 11.38 -7.74 -14.06
CA ILE A 358 11.23 -6.95 -15.30
C ILE A 358 9.87 -6.25 -15.33
N LEU A 359 8.78 -6.97 -15.03
CA LEU A 359 7.44 -6.39 -14.96
C LEU A 359 7.40 -5.21 -13.99
N PHE A 360 7.98 -5.39 -12.80
CA PHE A 360 7.97 -4.40 -11.75
C PHE A 360 8.81 -3.17 -12.08
N LEU A 361 10.01 -3.36 -12.64
CA LEU A 361 10.85 -2.27 -13.13
C LEU A 361 10.11 -1.42 -14.17
N ARG A 362 9.36 -2.06 -15.08
CA ARG A 362 8.58 -1.33 -16.08
C ARG A 362 7.46 -0.51 -15.46
N LEU A 363 6.76 -1.03 -14.45
CA LEU A 363 5.75 -0.27 -13.69
C LEU A 363 6.35 0.93 -12.95
N ILE A 364 7.55 0.77 -12.37
CA ILE A 364 8.28 1.87 -11.72
C ILE A 364 8.63 2.94 -12.75
N LEU A 365 9.19 2.56 -13.91
CA LEU A 365 9.55 3.51 -14.96
C LEU A 365 8.34 4.30 -15.47
N MET A 366 7.21 3.62 -15.68
CA MET A 366 5.93 4.27 -16.06
C MET A 366 5.48 5.25 -14.97
N SER A 367 5.61 4.87 -13.70
CA SER A 367 5.23 5.71 -12.55
C SER A 367 6.15 6.93 -12.41
N VAL A 368 7.47 6.76 -12.51
CA VAL A 368 8.43 7.88 -12.46
C VAL A 368 8.18 8.87 -13.58
N ARG A 369 7.85 8.39 -14.78
CA ARG A 369 7.48 9.26 -15.91
C ARG A 369 6.23 10.09 -15.61
N GLU A 370 5.21 9.48 -15.03
CA GLU A 370 3.97 10.17 -14.61
C GLU A 370 4.18 11.12 -13.43
N MET A 371 5.08 10.82 -12.49
CA MET A 371 5.42 11.77 -11.41
C MET A 371 6.10 13.04 -11.95
N ARG A 372 6.91 12.89 -13.01
CA ARG A 372 7.63 14.00 -13.64
C ARG A 372 6.76 14.83 -14.57
N ASP A 373 5.92 14.18 -15.38
CA ASP A 373 5.08 14.82 -16.40
C ASP A 373 3.68 14.17 -16.42
N PRO A 374 2.82 14.53 -15.46
CA PRO A 374 1.53 13.88 -15.26
C PRO A 374 0.50 14.25 -16.33
N GLU A 375 -0.15 13.25 -16.93
CA GLU A 375 -1.26 13.47 -17.88
C GLU A 375 -2.51 14.02 -17.20
N SER A 376 -2.77 13.59 -15.96
CA SER A 376 -3.88 14.08 -15.15
C SER A 376 -3.55 13.96 -13.66
N ILE A 377 -4.36 14.61 -12.82
CA ILE A 377 -4.27 14.45 -11.34
C ILE A 377 -4.45 12.97 -10.94
N GLY A 378 -5.27 12.22 -11.70
CA GLY A 378 -5.48 10.79 -11.49
C GLY A 378 -4.26 9.94 -11.75
N THR A 379 -3.56 10.18 -12.86
CA THR A 379 -2.35 9.41 -13.20
C THR A 379 -1.21 9.74 -12.23
N GLU A 380 -1.07 11.00 -11.84
CA GLU A 380 -0.10 11.41 -10.82
C GLU A 380 -0.38 10.74 -9.47
N PHE A 381 -1.65 10.70 -9.05
CA PHE A 381 -2.06 9.98 -7.84
C PHE A 381 -1.70 8.49 -7.91
N LEU A 382 -2.03 7.81 -9.02
CA LEU A 382 -1.71 6.39 -9.19
C LEU A 382 -0.20 6.14 -9.23
N ALA A 383 0.58 7.04 -9.83
CA ALA A 383 2.03 6.95 -9.87
C ALA A 383 2.63 7.02 -8.46
N TYR A 384 2.20 7.97 -7.63
CA TYR A 384 2.63 8.01 -6.22
C TYR A 384 2.09 6.82 -5.43
N ALA A 385 0.86 6.38 -5.66
CA ALA A 385 0.32 5.18 -5.02
C ALA A 385 1.19 3.92 -5.27
N MET A 386 1.85 3.84 -6.42
CA MET A 386 2.79 2.76 -6.76
C MET A 386 4.00 2.67 -5.80
N ILE A 387 4.43 3.77 -5.17
CA ILE A 387 5.53 3.76 -4.19
C ILE A 387 5.20 2.84 -2.99
N TYR A 388 3.94 2.80 -2.57
CA TYR A 388 3.50 1.87 -1.53
C TYR A 388 3.73 0.42 -1.94
N PHE A 389 3.34 0.06 -3.17
CA PHE A 389 3.53 -1.29 -3.69
C PHE A 389 5.01 -1.61 -3.95
N PHE A 390 5.80 -0.61 -4.36
CA PHE A 390 7.26 -0.69 -4.47
C PHE A 390 7.90 -1.17 -3.17
N ILE A 391 7.58 -0.52 -2.06
CA ILE A 391 8.17 -0.86 -0.78
C ILE A 391 7.57 -2.17 -0.25
N ALA A 392 6.27 -2.42 -0.46
CA ALA A 392 5.62 -3.66 -0.03
C ALA A 392 6.29 -4.89 -0.63
N ASN A 393 6.78 -4.77 -1.86
CA ASN A 393 7.50 -5.83 -2.57
C ASN A 393 8.81 -6.30 -1.92
N PHE A 394 9.36 -5.52 -0.98
CA PHE A 394 10.56 -5.86 -0.23
C PHE A 394 10.30 -6.01 1.28
N THR A 395 9.07 -5.74 1.73
CA THR A 395 8.80 -5.59 3.16
C THR A 395 7.62 -6.39 3.67
N SER A 396 6.56 -6.68 2.90
CA SER A 396 5.42 -7.45 3.43
C SER A 396 4.45 -7.92 2.35
N GLY A 397 3.72 -8.99 2.65
CA GLY A 397 2.54 -9.46 1.92
C GLY A 397 2.84 -10.46 0.81
N GLN A 398 1.79 -11.06 0.27
CA GLN A 398 1.89 -12.12 -0.75
C GLN A 398 1.93 -11.57 -2.16
N MET A 399 2.79 -12.14 -2.99
CA MET A 399 2.92 -11.76 -4.39
C MET A 399 1.58 -11.88 -5.14
N LEU A 400 0.90 -13.02 -5.04
CA LEU A 400 -0.44 -13.21 -5.61
C LEU A 400 -1.51 -12.96 -4.55
N ASP A 401 -1.84 -11.68 -4.39
CA ASP A 401 -3.01 -11.20 -3.68
C ASP A 401 -3.85 -10.31 -4.60
N TYR A 402 -5.17 -10.38 -4.49
CA TYR A 402 -6.07 -9.63 -5.38
C TYR A 402 -5.88 -8.11 -5.23
N THR A 403 -5.52 -7.60 -4.06
CA THR A 403 -5.32 -6.15 -3.89
C THR A 403 -4.07 -5.67 -4.60
N ARG A 404 -2.99 -6.44 -4.57
CA ARG A 404 -1.72 -6.09 -5.20
C ARG A 404 -1.76 -6.33 -6.70
N PHE A 405 -2.08 -7.55 -7.12
CA PHE A 405 -1.95 -7.94 -8.51
C PHE A 405 -2.98 -7.22 -9.39
N ALA A 406 -4.21 -7.02 -8.90
CA ALA A 406 -5.19 -6.24 -9.64
C ALA A 406 -4.83 -4.74 -9.70
N SER A 407 -4.15 -4.20 -8.69
CA SER A 407 -3.58 -2.83 -8.77
C SER A 407 -2.55 -2.69 -9.90
N PHE A 408 -1.76 -3.72 -10.19
CA PHE A 408 -0.83 -3.68 -11.34
C PHE A 408 -1.54 -3.54 -12.69
N TYR A 409 -2.72 -4.17 -12.85
CA TYR A 409 -3.53 -3.95 -14.04
C TYR A 409 -4.05 -2.52 -14.15
N ILE A 410 -4.45 -1.92 -13.03
CA ILE A 410 -4.84 -0.50 -12.97
C ILE A 410 -3.67 0.39 -13.40
N PHE A 411 -2.45 0.15 -12.89
CA PHE A 411 -1.26 0.92 -13.26
C PHE A 411 -0.89 0.75 -14.74
N CYS A 412 -0.85 -0.48 -15.24
CA CYS A 412 -0.61 -0.78 -16.66
C CYS A 412 -1.61 -0.13 -17.60
N ARG A 413 -2.84 0.07 -17.13
CA ARG A 413 -3.91 0.65 -17.93
C ARG A 413 -3.82 2.17 -17.99
N PHE A 414 -3.60 2.83 -16.85
CA PHE A 414 -3.79 4.27 -16.74
C PHE A 414 -2.49 5.09 -16.77
N LEU A 415 -1.33 4.51 -16.45
CA LEU A 415 -0.06 5.25 -16.50
C LEU A 415 0.47 5.35 -17.94
N LYS A 416 1.20 6.43 -18.22
CA LYS A 416 1.84 6.73 -19.51
C LYS A 416 2.57 5.53 -20.09
N LYS A 417 2.34 5.32 -21.39
CA LYS A 417 2.81 4.14 -22.13
C LYS A 417 4.29 4.15 -22.43
#